data_AF-A0A7I8ESU0-F1
#
_entry.id   AF-A0A7I8ESU0-F1
#
_cell.length_a   1.000
_cell.length_b   1.000
_cell.length_c   1.000
_cell.angle_alpha   90.00
_cell.angle_beta   90.00
_cell.angle_gamma   90.00
#
_symmetry.space_group_name_H-M   'P 1'
#
loop_
_entity.id
_entity.type
_entity.pdbx_description
1 polymer ?
#
loop_
_entity_poly.entity_id
_entity_poly.type
_entity_poly.pdbx_seq_one_letter_code
_entity_poly.pdbx_strand_id
1 'polypeptide(L)' 'MAYLRGIDHPYQHNVQKYCFYCGHNISYPAIHWVGSVGAITLHSNCAVDLSIKLMSDVHHMQNDTNRRIRM' A
#
# COMPACT_ATOMS: atom_id res chain seq x y z
N MET A 1 17.45 27.82 4.50
CA MET A 1 16.75 26.54 4.77
C MET A 1 16.11 26.07 3.47
N ALA A 2 16.90 25.44 2.60
CA ALA A 2 16.49 25.03 1.26
C ALA A 2 16.57 23.51 1.19
N TYR A 3 15.47 22.82 1.46
CA TYR A 3 15.39 21.38 1.29
C TYR A 3 14.03 21.03 0.67
N LEU A 4 14.10 20.35 -0.49
CA LEU A 4 13.03 19.55 -1.13
C LEU A 4 11.95 20.29 -1.95
N ARG A 5 12.31 21.27 -2.79
CA ARG A 5 11.41 21.79 -3.86
C ARG A 5 11.63 21.17 -5.24
N GLY A 6 12.28 20.01 -5.34
CA GLY A 6 12.62 19.47 -6.66
C GLY A 6 13.16 18.04 -6.64
N ILE A 7 12.60 17.17 -5.81
CA ILE A 7 12.63 15.75 -6.17
C ILE A 7 11.32 15.54 -6.89
N ASP A 8 11.31 15.79 -8.21
CA ASP A 8 10.29 15.23 -9.08
C ASP A 8 10.30 13.73 -8.79
N HIS A 9 9.34 13.27 -8.00
CA HIS A 9 9.24 11.86 -7.68
C HIS A 9 9.02 11.19 -9.03
N PRO A 10 9.81 10.18 -9.45
CA PRO A 10 9.74 9.65 -10.83
C PRO A 10 8.35 9.11 -11.21
N TYR A 11 7.45 9.00 -10.23
CA TYR A 11 6.06 8.58 -10.38
C TYR A 11 5.03 9.73 -10.35
N GLN A 12 5.45 11.01 -10.27
CA GLN A 12 4.56 12.19 -10.21
C GLN A 12 3.67 12.38 -11.44
N HIS A 13 4.01 11.78 -12.58
CA HIS A 13 3.23 11.88 -13.81
C HIS A 13 2.14 10.80 -13.95
N ASN A 14 2.17 9.73 -13.15
CA ASN A 14 1.19 8.63 -13.16
C ASN A 14 0.57 8.41 -11.77
N VAL A 15 0.38 9.49 -11.02
CA VAL A 15 -0.11 9.44 -9.64
C VAL A 15 -1.58 9.14 -9.64
N GLN A 16 -1.96 8.06 -8.95
CA GLN A 16 -3.35 7.84 -8.61
C GLN A 16 -3.80 8.98 -7.70
N LYS A 17 -4.83 9.72 -8.14
CA LYS A 17 -5.37 10.87 -7.41
C LYS A 17 -5.94 10.48 -6.05
N TYR A 18 -6.35 9.23 -5.89
CA TYR A 18 -7.03 8.71 -4.72
C TYR A 18 -6.22 7.60 -4.05
N CYS A 19 -6.28 7.58 -2.72
CA CYS A 19 -5.69 6.53 -1.90
C CYS A 19 -6.44 5.23 -2.14
N PHE A 20 -5.70 4.18 -2.49
CA PHE A 20 -6.27 2.86 -2.75
C PHE A 20 -7.07 2.30 -1.56
N TYR A 21 -6.67 2.63 -0.33
CA TYR A 21 -7.28 2.08 0.87
C TYR A 21 -8.52 2.85 1.34
N CYS A 22 -8.42 4.17 1.49
CA CYS A 22 -9.50 4.99 2.06
C CYS A 22 -10.32 5.77 1.03
N GLY A 23 -9.93 5.76 -0.25
CA GLY A 23 -10.60 6.46 -1.34
C GLY A 23 -10.45 7.98 -1.36
N HIS A 24 -9.80 8.59 -0.35
CA HIS A 24 -9.61 10.04 -0.30
C HIS A 24 -8.46 10.50 -1.18
N ASN A 25 -8.45 11.78 -1.55
CA ASN A 25 -7.35 12.37 -2.34
C ASN A 25 -5.99 12.14 -1.67
N ILE A 26 -5.00 11.79 -2.48
CA ILE A 26 -3.61 11.67 -2.05
C ILE A 26 -3.01 13.06 -1.85
N SER A 27 -2.40 13.25 -0.68
CA SER A 27 -1.49 14.35 -0.39
C SER A 27 -0.07 13.80 -0.29
N TYR A 28 0.90 14.55 -0.83
CA TYR A 28 2.32 14.18 -0.70
C TYR A 28 2.89 14.70 0.63
N PRO A 29 3.76 13.92 1.30
CA PRO A 29 4.34 12.64 0.87
C PRO A 29 3.36 11.45 0.97
N ALA A 30 3.42 10.55 -0.02
CA ALA A 30 2.58 9.35 -0.10
C ALA A 30 3.43 8.12 -0.44
N ILE A 31 2.93 6.94 -0.08
CA ILE A 31 3.59 5.66 -0.35
C ILE A 31 3.11 5.15 -1.70
N HIS A 32 4.07 4.94 -2.61
CA HIS A 32 3.84 4.21 -3.86
C HIS A 32 4.29 2.76 -3.68
N TRP A 33 3.34 1.85 -3.71
CA TRP A 33 3.61 0.41 -3.64
C TRP A 33 3.51 -0.17 -5.06
N VAL A 34 4.66 -0.57 -5.62
CA VAL A 34 4.78 -1.10 -6.98
C VAL A 34 4.77 -2.63 -6.96
N GLY A 35 3.96 -3.24 -7.82
CA GLY A 35 3.89 -4.67 -8.07
C GLY A 35 4.17 -5.00 -9.54
N SER A 36 4.09 -6.29 -9.88
CA SER A 36 4.42 -6.79 -11.24
C SER A 36 3.48 -6.30 -12.34
N VAL A 37 2.23 -5.98 -12.01
CA VAL A 37 1.18 -5.60 -12.97
C VAL A 37 0.71 -4.15 -12.83
N GLY A 38 1.28 -3.39 -11.90
CA GLY A 38 0.86 -2.01 -11.64
C GLY A 38 1.36 -1.49 -10.30
N ALA A 39 0.90 -0.29 -9.94
CA ALA A 39 1.23 0.34 -8.67
C ALA A 39 -0.03 0.89 -8.01
N ILE A 40 -0.03 0.92 -6.68
CA ILE A 40 -1.04 1.59 -5.86
C ILE A 40 -0.42 2.74 -5.08
N THR A 41 -1.23 3.76 -4.78
CA THR A 41 -0.81 4.92 -3.98
C THR A 41 -1.61 4.99 -2.70
N LEU A 42 -0.92 5.22 -1.58
CA LEU A 42 -1.48 5.14 -0.23
C LEU A 42 -1.00 6.32 0.62
N HIS A 43 -1.86 6.78 1.53
CA HIS A 43 -1.39 7.57 2.67
C HIS A 43 -0.54 6.70 3.58
N SER A 44 0.43 7.31 4.28
CA SER A 44 1.34 6.57 5.16
C SER A 44 0.60 5.73 6.20
N ASN A 45 -0.43 6.28 6.85
CA ASN A 45 -1.22 5.55 7.85
C ASN A 45 -2.02 4.41 7.20
N CYS A 46 -2.63 4.67 6.05
CA CYS A 46 -3.40 3.65 5.32
C CYS A 46 -2.52 2.48 4.85
N ALA A 47 -1.26 2.72 4.52
CA ALA A 47 -0.33 1.66 4.17
C ALA A 47 0.02 0.77 5.38
N VAL A 48 0.17 1.37 6.57
CA VAL A 48 0.36 0.62 7.82
C VAL A 48 -0.84 -0.27 8.09
N ASP A 49 -2.05 0.29 8.09
CA ASP A 49 -3.29 -0.47 8.32
C ASP A 49 -3.45 -1.62 7.31
N LEU A 50 -3.19 -1.34 6.03
CA LEU A 50 -3.25 -2.35 4.97
C LEU A 50 -2.24 -3.47 5.21
N SER A 51 -0.99 -3.15 5.55
CA SER A 51 0.04 -4.16 5.82
C SER A 51 -0.32 -5.08 6.99
N ILE A 52 -0.88 -4.52 8.07
CA ILE A 52 -1.35 -5.28 9.24
C ILE A 52 -2.46 -6.25 8.81
N LYS A 53 -3.43 -5.76 8.03
CA LYS A 53 -4.54 -6.57 7.55
C LYS A 53 -4.06 -7.72 6.64
N LEU A 54 -3.15 -7.44 5.71
CA LEU A 54 -2.56 -8.45 4.84
C LEU A 54 -1.81 -9.54 5.64
N MET A 55 -1.05 -9.17 6.66
CA MET A 55 -0.37 -10.14 7.52
C MET A 55 -1.37 -11.02 8.29
N SER A 56 -2.46 -10.43 8.78
CA SER A 56 -3.54 -11.16 9.44
C SER A 56 -4.20 -12.16 8.49
N ASP A 57 -4.54 -11.74 7.27
CA ASP A 57 -5.18 -12.60 6.27
C ASP A 57 -4.28 -13.79 5.90
N VAL A 58 -2.98 -13.56 5.71
CA VAL A 58 -2.00 -14.64 5.46
C VAL A 58 -1.97 -15.63 6.62
N HIS A 59 -1.97 -15.15 7.87
CA HIS A 59 -1.98 -16.01 9.04
C HIS A 59 -3.25 -16.89 9.11
N HIS A 60 -4.41 -16.30 8.83
CA HIS A 60 -5.67 -17.04 8.76
C HIS A 60 -5.66 -18.11 7.66
N MET A 61 -5.19 -17.77 6.46
CA MET A 61 -5.09 -18.72 5.33
C MET A 61 -4.19 -19.93 5.65
N GLN A 62 -3.07 -19.69 6.34
CA GLN A 62 -2.17 -20.77 6.78
C GLN A 62 -2.84 -21.70 7.79
N ASN A 63 -3.59 -21.14 8.75
CA ASN A 63 -4.31 -21.93 9.74
C ASN A 63 -5.44 -22.76 9.13
N ASP A 64 -6.21 -22.21 8.19
CA ASP A 64 -7.25 -22.94 7.48
C ASP A 64 -6.69 -24.05 6.60
N THR A 65 -5.57 -23.80 5.92
CA THR A 65 -4.85 -24.82 5.14
C THR A 65 -4.38 -25.96 6.04
N ASN A 66 -3.78 -25.64 7.19
CA ASN A 66 -3.33 -26.64 8.17
C ASN A 66 -4.48 -27.46 8.76
N ARG A 67 -5.68 -26.87 8.93
CA ARG A 67 -6.88 -27.60 9.39
C ARG A 67 -7.38 -28.59 8.35
N ARG A 68 -7.34 -28.24 7.06
CA ARG A 68 -7.80 -29.12 5.97
C ARG A 68 -6.88 -30.31 5.70
N ILE A 69 -5.58 -30.17 5.92
CA ILE A 69 -4.60 -31.27 5.74
C ILE A 69 -4.68 -32.31 6.88
N ARG A 70 -5.23 -31.92 8.03
CA ARG A 70 -5.30 -32.76 9.24
C ARG A 70 -6.64 -33.50 9.42
N MET A 71 -7.57 -33.36 8.47
CA MET A 71 -8.78 -34.20 8.36
C MET A 71 -8.52 -35.32 7.36
#